data_AF-A0A1G4YIP1-F1
#
_entry.id   AF-A0A1G4YIP1-F1
#
_cell.length_a   1.000
_cell.length_b   1.000
_cell.length_c   1.000
_cell.angle_alpha   90.00
_cell.angle_beta   90.00
_cell.angle_gamma   90.00
#
_symmetry.space_group_name_H-M   'P 1'
#
loop_
_entity.id
_entity.type
_entity.pdbx_description
1 polymer ?
#
loop_
_entity_poly.entity_id
_entity_poly.type
_entity_poly.pdbx_seq_one_letter_code
_entity_poly.pdbx_strand_id
1 'polypeptide(L)'
;MIDIVAIGTLLYTLGKDYKERGQWKDEKKLVDYNWPDQSGFKEKAAEQGYEVRWVRPDKVAARELEGYDVMLERDAEAKVSRTLVLWDGNVLMGRKVQS
;
A
#
# COMPACT_ATOMS: atom_id res chain seq x y z
N MET A 1 -7.66 30.21 -8.29
CA MET A 1 -7.01 29.12 -9.05
C MET A 1 -6.89 27.97 -8.09
N ILE A 2 -7.76 26.96 -8.24
CA ILE A 2 -7.61 25.70 -7.53
C ILE A 2 -6.80 24.86 -8.51
N ASP A 3 -5.51 24.69 -8.22
CA ASP A 3 -4.69 23.73 -8.94
C ASP A 3 -5.30 22.36 -8.72
N ILE A 4 -5.92 21.83 -9.77
CA ILE A 4 -6.39 20.46 -9.85
C ILE A 4 -5.11 19.62 -9.86
N VAL A 5 -4.65 19.28 -8.65
CA VAL A 5 -3.58 18.32 -8.42
C VAL A 5 -3.93 17.08 -9.23
N ALA A 6 -3.02 16.70 -10.12
CA ALA A 6 -3.10 15.55 -10.99
C ALA A 6 -3.91 14.43 -10.33
N ILE A 7 -5.06 14.11 -10.92
CA ILE A 7 -5.85 12.93 -10.58
C ILE A 7 -5.06 11.74 -11.14
N GLY A 8 -3.90 11.46 -10.53
CA GLY A 8 -3.19 10.21 -10.70
C GLY A 8 -4.17 9.13 -10.28
N THR A 9 -4.55 8.26 -11.20
CA THR A 9 -5.46 7.16 -10.92
C THR A 9 -4.80 6.30 -9.85
N LEU A 10 -5.29 6.43 -8.61
CA LEU A 10 -4.73 5.77 -7.44
C LEU A 10 -5.12 4.30 -7.50
N LEU A 11 -4.30 3.51 -8.19
CA LEU A 11 -4.47 2.07 -8.28
C LEU A 11 -3.75 1.44 -7.09
N TYR A 12 -4.53 0.84 -6.21
CA TYR A 12 -4.00 0.03 -5.13
C TYR A 12 -3.79 -1.37 -5.67
N THR A 13 -2.53 -1.74 -5.89
CA THR A 13 -2.18 -3.07 -6.37
C THR A 13 -1.50 -3.84 -5.26
N LEU A 14 -2.01 -5.05 -5.02
CA LEU A 14 -1.65 -5.89 -3.90
C LEU A 14 -0.35 -6.64 -4.25
N GLY A 15 0.67 -6.49 -3.41
CA GLY A 15 2.04 -6.83 -3.74
C GLY A 15 2.34 -8.32 -3.82
N LYS A 16 2.02 -8.98 -4.95
CA LYS A 16 2.68 -10.23 -5.38
C LYS A 16 3.04 -10.32 -6.86
N ASP A 17 2.98 -9.24 -7.63
CA ASP A 17 3.52 -9.23 -8.99
C ASP A 17 5.03 -8.94 -9.00
N TYR A 18 5.82 -9.94 -8.60
CA TYR A 18 7.28 -9.94 -8.79
C TYR A 18 7.68 -9.76 -10.27
N LYS A 19 6.81 -10.15 -11.21
CA LYS A 19 7.04 -9.98 -12.66
C LYS A 19 6.99 -8.51 -13.12
N GLU A 20 6.33 -7.62 -12.37
CA GLU A 20 6.21 -6.20 -12.75
C GLU A 20 7.23 -5.30 -12.05
N ARG A 21 7.90 -5.75 -10.97
CA ARG A 21 8.85 -4.93 -10.21
C ARG A 21 9.99 -4.34 -11.05
N GLY A 22 10.36 -4.98 -12.16
CA GLY A 22 11.39 -4.45 -13.08
C GLY A 22 10.97 -3.17 -13.84
N GLN A 23 9.68 -2.83 -13.88
CA GLN A 23 9.16 -1.68 -14.63
C GLN A 23 8.80 -0.47 -13.76
N TRP A 24 8.69 -0.66 -12.45
CA TRP A 24 8.20 0.36 -11.52
C TRP A 24 9.30 0.76 -10.55
N LYS A 25 9.45 2.07 -10.33
CA LYS A 25 10.37 2.58 -9.31
C LYS A 25 9.74 2.38 -7.94
N ASP A 26 10.39 1.59 -7.08
CA ASP A 26 9.96 1.39 -5.71
C ASP A 26 10.39 2.58 -4.83
N GLU A 27 9.42 3.23 -4.20
CA GLU A 27 9.63 4.35 -3.29
C GLU A 27 8.90 4.10 -1.96
N LYS A 28 9.30 4.82 -0.92
CA LYS A 28 8.57 4.88 0.35
C LYS A 28 7.77 6.16 0.41
N LYS A 29 6.47 6.05 0.75
CA LYS A 29 5.62 7.20 1.06
C LYS A 29 5.38 7.22 2.56
N LEU A 30 5.93 8.25 3.20
CA LEU A 30 5.68 8.51 4.60
C LEU A 30 4.23 9.00 4.77
N VAL A 31 3.48 8.35 5.64
CA VAL A 31 2.09 8.69 5.95
C VAL A 31 1.84 8.67 7.45
N ASP A 32 0.72 9.25 7.87
CA ASP A 32 0.25 9.19 9.26
C ASP A 32 -0.45 7.87 9.59
N TYR A 33 -0.53 7.55 10.88
CA TYR A 33 -1.16 6.32 11.37
C TYR A 33 -2.62 6.16 10.90
N ASN A 34 -3.39 7.26 10.85
CA ASN A 34 -4.79 7.28 10.45
C ASN A 34 -5.00 7.46 8.94
N TRP A 35 -3.91 7.55 8.16
CA TRP A 35 -3.98 7.75 6.71
C TRP A 35 -4.81 6.67 5.98
N PRO A 36 -4.76 5.37 6.34
CA PRO A 36 -5.56 4.35 5.66
C PRO A 36 -7.06 4.60 5.76
N ASP A 37 -7.52 5.12 6.89
CA ASP A 37 -8.92 5.48 7.13
C ASP A 37 -9.27 6.81 6.40
N GLN A 38 -8.41 7.83 6.50
CA GLN A 38 -8.67 9.16 5.92
C GLN A 38 -8.62 9.20 4.39
N SER A 39 -7.80 8.35 3.78
CA SER A 39 -7.63 8.27 2.31
C SER A 39 -8.67 7.41 1.61
N GLY A 40 -9.53 6.71 2.37
CA GLY A 40 -10.42 5.66 1.84
C GLY A 40 -9.67 4.41 1.38
N PHE A 41 -8.36 4.28 1.65
CA PHE A 41 -7.58 3.09 1.32
C PHE A 41 -8.14 1.85 2.00
N LYS A 42 -8.44 1.95 3.30
CA LYS A 42 -8.91 0.83 4.12
C LYS A 42 -10.26 0.29 3.63
N GLU A 43 -11.17 1.18 3.24
CA GLU A 43 -12.46 0.81 2.66
C GLU A 43 -12.27 0.06 1.34
N LYS A 44 -11.48 0.61 0.41
CA LYS A 44 -11.16 -0.05 -0.87
C LYS A 44 -10.42 -1.38 -0.71
N ALA A 45 -9.58 -1.50 0.31
CA ALA A 45 -8.92 -2.76 0.64
C ALA A 45 -9.95 -3.79 1.16
N ALA A 46 -10.89 -3.36 2.00
CA ALA A 46 -11.96 -4.20 2.51
C ALA A 46 -12.93 -4.65 1.40
N GLU A 47 -13.28 -3.79 0.45
CA GLU A 47 -14.05 -4.14 -0.76
C GLU A 47 -13.37 -5.25 -1.58
N GLN A 48 -12.04 -5.32 -1.54
CA GLN A 48 -11.23 -6.35 -2.19
C GLN A 48 -11.01 -7.59 -1.29
N GLY A 49 -11.62 -7.62 -0.10
CA GLY A 49 -11.51 -8.71 0.86
C GLY A 49 -10.23 -8.69 1.69
N TYR A 50 -9.60 -7.52 1.88
CA TYR A 50 -8.39 -7.37 2.69
C TYR A 50 -8.65 -6.62 3.99
N GLU A 51 -8.05 -7.12 5.06
CA GLU A 51 -7.90 -6.38 6.31
C GLU A 51 -6.48 -5.83 6.39
N VAL A 52 -6.34 -4.52 6.57
CA VAL A 52 -5.06 -3.83 6.61
C VAL A 52 -4.64 -3.49 8.04
N ARG A 53 -3.33 -3.52 8.28
CA ARG A 53 -2.70 -3.19 9.56
C ARG A 53 -1.28 -2.67 9.38
N TRP A 54 -0.84 -1.88 10.35
CA TRP A 54 0.56 -1.50 10.50
C TRP A 54 1.36 -2.66 11.08
N VAL A 55 2.52 -2.94 10.47
CA VAL A 55 3.42 -4.02 10.88
C VAL A 55 4.83 -3.46 11.04
N ARG A 56 5.49 -3.83 12.14
CA ARG A 56 6.88 -3.46 12.37
C ARG A 56 7.80 -4.01 11.29
N PRO A 57 8.84 -3.26 10.87
CA PRO A 57 9.69 -3.65 9.75
C PRO A 57 10.37 -5.01 9.98
N ASP A 58 10.75 -5.35 11.22
CA ASP A 58 11.35 -6.64 11.60
C ASP A 58 10.36 -7.81 11.52
N LYS A 59 9.05 -7.55 11.46
CA LYS A 59 7.99 -8.55 11.38
C LYS A 59 7.41 -8.71 9.98
N VAL A 60 7.76 -7.85 9.02
CA VAL A 60 7.23 -7.89 7.65
C VAL A 60 7.43 -9.27 7.03
N ALA A 61 8.67 -9.78 6.99
CA ALA A 61 8.97 -11.08 6.39
C ALA A 61 8.19 -12.23 7.05
N ALA A 62 8.03 -12.21 8.38
CA ALA A 62 7.24 -13.20 9.09
C ALA A 62 5.74 -13.12 8.71
N ARG A 63 5.20 -11.91 8.59
CA ARG A 63 3.79 -11.71 8.20
C ARG A 63 3.54 -12.07 6.73
N GLU A 64 4.52 -11.89 5.85
CA GLU A 64 4.43 -12.36 4.47
C GLU A 64 4.22 -13.88 4.39
N LEU A 65 4.91 -14.63 5.25
CA LEU A 65 4.73 -16.08 5.37
C LEU A 65 3.35 -16.47 5.93
N GLU A 66 2.73 -15.59 6.71
CA GLU A 66 1.37 -15.77 7.25
C GLU A 66 0.27 -15.30 6.28
N GLY A 67 0.63 -14.90 5.06
CA GLY A 67 -0.32 -14.48 4.04
C GLY A 67 -0.73 -13.01 4.11
N TYR A 68 0.06 -12.16 4.76
CA TYR A 68 -0.04 -10.72 4.58
C TYR A 68 0.77 -10.28 3.35
N ASP A 69 0.24 -9.34 2.58
CA ASP A 69 0.94 -8.69 1.48
C ASP A 69 1.23 -7.23 1.84
N VAL A 70 2.34 -6.68 1.34
CA VAL A 70 2.65 -5.25 1.51
C VAL A 70 1.68 -4.43 0.65
N MET A 71 1.08 -3.41 1.27
CA MET A 71 0.14 -2.52 0.61
C MET A 71 0.89 -1.41 -0.12
N LEU A 72 0.58 -1.23 -1.41
CA LEU A 72 1.26 -0.30 -2.29
C LEU A 72 0.28 0.70 -2.89
N GLU A 73 0.73 1.94 -3.02
CA GLU A 73 0.11 2.95 -3.87
C GLU A 73 0.86 2.96 -5.20
N ARG A 74 0.19 2.66 -6.32
CA ARG A 74 0.79 2.76 -7.66
C ARG A 74 0.35 4.03 -8.37
N ASP A 75 1.33 4.67 -8.98
CA ASP A 75 1.18 5.86 -9.82
C ASP A 75 1.57 5.49 -11.24
N ALA A 76 0.58 5.16 -12.07
CA ALA A 76 0.79 4.61 -13.41
C ALA A 76 1.43 5.60 -14.39
N GLU A 77 1.20 6.90 -14.18
CA GLU A 77 1.81 7.95 -15.00
C GLU A 77 3.31 8.04 -14.69
N ALA A 78 3.66 8.07 -13.41
CA ALA A 78 5.05 8.16 -12.98
C ALA A 78 5.79 6.80 -13.03
N LYS A 79 5.08 5.68 -13.23
CA LYS A 79 5.58 4.32 -13.04
C LYS A 79 6.27 4.14 -11.68
N VAL A 80 5.66 4.70 -10.63
CA VAL A 80 6.17 4.59 -9.26
C VAL A 80 5.25 3.69 -8.44
N SER A 81 5.84 2.78 -7.66
CA SER A 81 5.14 2.05 -6.62
C SER A 81 5.62 2.53 -5.27
N ARG A 82 4.69 3.03 -4.45
CA ARG A 82 4.98 3.60 -3.14
C ARG A 82 4.55 2.64 -2.04
N THR A 83 5.52 2.14 -1.28
CA THR A 83 5.26 1.44 -0.02
C THR A 83 4.85 2.44 1.04
N LEU A 84 3.69 2.21 1.65
CA LEU A 84 3.15 3.07 2.69
C LEU A 84 3.84 2.76 4.02
N VAL A 85 4.52 3.76 4.59
CA VAL A 85 5.28 3.62 5.83
C VAL A 85 4.97 4.73 6.83
N LEU A 86 5.02 4.41 8.12
CA LEU A 86 5.00 5.39 9.20
C LEU A 86 6.40 5.94 9.49
N TRP A 87 6.47 7.00 10.30
CA TRP A 87 7.72 7.64 10.70
C TRP A 87 8.66 6.71 11.47
N ASP A 88 8.10 5.73 12.19
CA ASP A 88 8.84 4.73 12.94
C ASP A 88 9.24 3.50 12.08
N GLY A 89 8.93 3.55 10.79
CA GLY A 89 9.26 2.50 9.83
C GLY A 89 8.26 1.35 9.77
N ASN A 90 7.12 1.41 10.50
CA ASN A 90 6.05 0.45 10.30
C ASN A 90 5.53 0.49 8.86
N VAL A 91 5.24 -0.66 8.29
CA VAL A 91 4.77 -0.84 6.92
C VAL A 91 3.29 -1.22 6.94
N LEU A 92 2.49 -0.63 6.04
CA LEU A 92 1.11 -1.06 5.87
C LEU A 92 1.08 -2.41 5.15
N MET A 93 0.50 -3.40 5.80
CA MET A 93 0.29 -4.73 5.21
C MET A 93 -1.19 -5.08 5.25
N GLY A 94 -1.65 -5.88 4.30
CA GLY A 94 -3.02 -6.35 4.22
C GLY A 94 -3.06 -7.86 4.07
N ARG A 95 -3.99 -8.52 4.75
CA ARG A 95 -4.23 -9.96 4.59
C ARG A 95 -5.62 -10.18 4.03
N LYS A 96 -5.74 -11.11 3.10
CA LYS A 96 -7.04 -11.50 2.56
C LYS A 96 -7.84 -12.23 3.63
N VAL A 97 -8.98 -11.67 4.00
CA VAL A 97 -9.95 -12.28 4.91
C VAL A 97 -11.04 -12.82 4.00
N GLN A 98 -11.08 -14.15 3.81
CA GLN A 98 -12.15 -14.77 3.04
C GLN A 98 -13.49 -14.51 3.75
N SER A 99 -14.45 -13.95 3.03
CA SER A 99 -15.89 -14.10 3.32
C SER A 99 -16.42 -15.33 2.59
#